data_AF-A0A533YVM5-F1
#
_entry.id   AF-A0A533YVM5-F1
#
_cell.length_a   1.000
_cell.length_b   1.000
_cell.length_c   1.000
_cell.angle_alpha   90.00
_cell.angle_beta   90.00
_cell.angle_gamma   90.00
#
_symmetry.space_group_name_H-M   'P 1'
#
loop_
_entity.id
_entity.type
_entity.pdbx_description
1 polymer ?
#
loop_
_entity_poly.entity_id
_entity_poly.type
_entity_poly.pdbx_seq_one_letter_code
_entity_poly.pdbx_strand_id
1 'polypeptide(L)'
;MRVRVPFGRSTLTGYIVAVTPHADIGGKPARIREVLARVDEKPIVPTDLLALVEWVSERYLAPLGQCLRLAFHGSPDSTRSAARTKRADDITSVTPVPASDPSTFRIQRSSFSEELAPLRAKVLDALVHHRQERIFLPAATYELGDLYGHAVEATLEQGRTALVLLPEVARVEASQGVFLSRWGSRCQVYHGGLPPGARRKAWVRIQQGDASIVVGTRSAVFAPLAHLGLIVVDQEDHPAYKAENIPRYDARAVADERARRAGAVLVLASAHPSLDTVHAVGSEVLALRATSDGVPPVTVVDLRDAPFGTILSPRLAESITA
;
A
#
# COMPACT_ATOMS: atom_id res chain seq x y z
N MET A 1 6.25 22.61 5.98
CA MET A 1 5.76 23.69 5.08
C MET A 1 6.67 23.77 3.86
N ARG A 2 6.15 23.98 2.65
CA ARG A 2 6.99 24.18 1.45
C ARG A 2 7.41 25.64 1.28
N VAL A 3 8.62 25.82 0.78
CA VAL A 3 9.23 27.13 0.53
C VAL A 3 10.03 27.13 -0.75
N ARG A 4 10.11 28.29 -1.42
CA ARG A 4 11.05 28.52 -2.50
C ARG A 4 12.36 29.03 -1.95
N VAL A 5 13.45 28.37 -2.31
CA VAL A 5 14.79 28.70 -1.84
C VAL A 5 15.79 28.72 -3.00
N PRO A 6 16.81 29.59 -2.94
CA PRO A 6 17.90 29.56 -3.90
C PRO A 6 18.83 28.38 -3.59
N PHE A 7 19.09 27.53 -4.58
CA PHE A 7 19.96 26.37 -4.44
C PHE A 7 21.01 26.35 -5.56
N GLY A 8 22.24 26.72 -5.22
CA GLY A 8 23.29 26.94 -6.22
C GLY A 8 22.90 28.05 -7.21
N ARG A 9 22.71 27.69 -8.47
CA ARG A 9 22.29 28.59 -9.57
C ARG A 9 20.81 28.53 -9.89
N SER A 10 20.05 27.64 -9.26
CA SER A 10 18.61 27.47 -9.50
C SER A 10 17.78 27.90 -8.30
N THR A 11 16.47 28.05 -8.51
CA THR A 11 15.49 28.12 -7.42
C THR A 11 14.77 26.79 -7.37
N LEU A 12 14.62 26.24 -6.17
CA LEU A 12 13.92 24.98 -5.93
C LEU A 12 12.85 25.15 -4.85
N THR A 13 11.82 24.32 -4.92
CA THR A 13 10.88 24.09 -3.84
C THR A 13 11.48 23.11 -2.83
N GLY A 14 11.73 23.59 -1.61
CA GLY A 14 12.18 22.82 -0.46
C GLY A 14 11.08 22.65 0.59
N TYR A 15 11.38 21.85 1.61
CA TYR A 15 10.51 21.63 2.76
C TYR A 15 11.23 22.13 4.01
N ILE A 16 10.52 22.91 4.83
CA ILE A 16 10.95 23.20 6.20
C ILE A 16 10.60 21.99 7.06
N VAL A 17 11.63 21.38 7.64
CA VAL A 17 11.55 20.22 8.56
C VAL A 17 11.73 20.63 10.02
N ALA A 18 12.54 21.65 10.29
CA ALA A 18 12.75 22.22 11.62
C ALA A 18 13.09 23.71 11.51
N VAL A 19 12.86 24.45 12.60
CA VAL A 19 13.29 25.85 12.76
C VAL A 19 14.14 25.94 14.03
N THR A 20 15.32 26.54 13.92
CA THR A 20 16.29 26.66 15.01
C THR A 20 16.80 28.10 15.10
N PRO A 21 17.04 28.63 16.32
CA PRO A 21 17.67 29.94 16.49
C PRO A 21 19.16 29.95 16.11
N HIS A 22 19.80 28.77 16.02
CA HIS A 22 21.22 28.64 15.74
C HIS A 22 21.46 27.75 14.52
N ALA A 23 22.32 28.20 13.62
CA ALA A 23 22.66 27.46 12.41
C ALA A 23 24.06 26.85 12.54
N ASP A 24 24.16 25.54 12.36
CA ASP A 24 25.45 24.85 12.27
C ASP A 24 26.03 25.02 10.85
N ILE A 25 26.77 26.12 10.68
CA ILE A 25 27.33 26.54 9.38
C ILE A 25 28.85 26.53 9.36
N GLY A 26 29.49 25.87 10.33
CA GLY A 26 30.94 25.86 10.48
C GLY A 26 31.55 27.28 10.51
N GLY A 27 30.85 28.23 11.13
CA GLY A 27 31.30 29.62 11.27
C GLY A 27 31.25 30.49 10.00
N LYS A 28 30.46 30.13 8.97
CA LYS A 28 30.36 30.91 7.71
C LYS A 28 28.95 31.48 7.46
N PRO A 29 28.55 32.60 8.11
CA PRO A 29 27.22 33.21 8.01
C PRO A 29 26.76 33.51 6.58
N ALA A 30 27.68 34.00 5.73
CA ALA A 30 27.39 34.36 4.34
C ALA A 30 26.93 33.18 3.45
N ARG A 31 26.97 31.93 3.95
CA ARG A 31 26.46 30.75 3.22
C ARG A 31 24.97 30.52 3.41
N ILE A 32 24.34 31.16 4.40
CA ILE A 32 22.89 31.09 4.58
C ILE A 32 22.24 32.07 3.60
N ARG A 33 21.34 31.56 2.77
CA ARG A 33 20.52 32.37 1.88
C ARG A 33 19.11 32.48 2.44
N GLU A 34 18.46 33.59 2.17
CA GLU A 34 17.07 33.81 2.59
C GLU A 34 16.09 32.92 1.82
N VAL A 35 14.98 32.61 2.49
CA VAL A 35 13.82 31.97 1.87
C VAL A 35 13.12 33.00 0.97
N LEU A 36 12.92 32.68 -0.30
CA LEU A 36 12.35 33.62 -1.28
C LEU A 36 10.84 33.78 -1.12
N ALA A 37 10.13 32.67 -0.87
CA ALA A 37 8.68 32.68 -0.71
C ALA A 37 8.19 31.44 0.04
N ARG A 38 7.08 31.59 0.76
CA ARG A 38 6.29 30.47 1.27
C ARG A 38 5.38 29.96 0.15
N VAL A 39 5.38 28.65 -0.09
CA VAL A 39 4.49 28.02 -1.09
C VAL A 39 3.15 27.64 -0.45
N ASP A 40 3.17 27.30 0.84
CA ASP A 40 1.97 26.96 1.60
C ASP A 40 1.71 28.00 2.71
N GLU A 41 0.44 28.31 2.95
CA GLU A 41 0.03 29.15 4.08
C GLU A 41 0.23 28.44 5.43
N LYS A 42 0.06 27.12 5.47
CA LYS A 42 0.21 26.27 6.66
C LYS A 42 1.01 25.01 6.33
N PRO A 43 1.62 24.34 7.33
CA PRO A 43 2.24 23.03 7.12
C PRO A 43 1.22 22.04 6.54
N ILE A 44 1.53 21.53 5.35
CA ILE A 44 0.68 20.57 4.64
C ILE A 44 0.96 19.12 5.01
N VAL A 45 2.17 18.76 5.45
CA VAL A 45 2.47 17.36 5.82
C VAL A 45 2.10 17.18 7.30
N PRO A 46 1.19 16.25 7.63
CA PRO A 46 0.87 15.90 9.01
C PRO A 46 2.12 15.48 9.80
N THR A 47 2.17 15.78 11.10
CA THR A 47 3.35 15.54 11.94
C THR A 47 3.67 14.06 12.11
N ASP A 48 2.65 13.21 12.20
CA ASP A 48 2.78 11.75 12.22
C ASP A 48 3.39 11.22 10.91
N LEU A 49 2.95 11.77 9.77
CA LEU A 49 3.48 11.41 8.46
C LEU A 49 4.91 11.93 8.26
N LEU A 50 5.25 13.11 8.79
CA LEU A 50 6.62 13.63 8.82
C LEU A 50 7.54 12.68 9.60
N ALA A 51 7.12 12.26 10.81
CA ALA A 51 7.89 11.35 11.64
C ALA A 51 8.04 9.97 10.97
N LEU A 52 7.05 9.50 10.21
CA LEU A 52 7.15 8.27 9.42
C LEU A 52 8.18 8.40 8.28
N VAL A 53 8.22 9.52 7.55
CA VAL A 53 9.20 9.69 6.47
C VAL A 53 10.63 9.91 6.97
N GLU A 54 10.79 10.52 8.15
CA GLU A 54 12.07 10.60 8.85
C GLU A 54 12.57 9.20 9.19
N TRP A 55 11.70 8.36 9.78
CA TRP A 55 12.04 6.96 10.02
C TRP A 55 12.41 6.20 8.74
N VAL A 56 11.70 6.43 7.63
CA VAL A 56 12.06 5.83 6.33
C VAL A 56 13.44 6.31 5.86
N SER A 57 13.74 7.59 6.02
CA SER A 57 15.04 8.17 5.68
C SER A 57 16.18 7.50 6.45
N GLU A 58 16.01 7.34 7.77
CA GLU A 58 16.99 6.70 8.65
C GLU A 58 17.10 5.19 8.37
N ARG A 59 15.96 4.48 8.33
CA ARG A 59 15.92 3.02 8.20
C ARG A 59 16.51 2.52 6.87
N TYR A 60 16.29 3.28 5.80
CA TYR A 60 16.71 2.92 4.44
C TYR A 60 17.87 3.78 3.92
N LEU A 61 18.49 4.59 4.77
CA LEU A 61 19.64 5.46 4.44
C LEU A 61 19.39 6.30 3.17
N ALA A 62 18.17 6.81 3.04
CA ALA A 62 17.74 7.56 1.87
C ALA A 62 17.62 9.05 2.20
N PRO A 63 17.91 9.97 1.26
CA PRO A 63 17.83 11.41 1.54
C PRO A 63 16.42 11.83 1.96
N LEU A 64 16.29 12.52 3.10
CA LEU A 64 15.00 12.95 3.65
C LEU A 64 14.14 13.73 2.64
N GLY A 65 14.76 14.58 1.82
CA GLY A 65 14.08 15.31 0.76
C GLY A 65 13.43 14.42 -0.31
N GLN A 66 13.97 13.22 -0.57
CA GLN A 66 13.34 12.22 -1.44
C GLN A 66 12.23 11.46 -0.70
N CYS A 67 12.43 11.13 0.58
CA CYS A 67 11.39 10.50 1.42
C CYS A 67 10.15 11.40 1.58
N LEU A 68 10.33 12.72 1.74
CA LEU A 68 9.23 13.68 1.83
C LEU A 68 8.33 13.71 0.58
N ARG A 69 8.89 13.38 -0.60
CA ARG A 69 8.10 13.25 -1.84
C ARG A 69 7.19 12.02 -1.85
N LEU A 70 7.37 11.08 -0.92
CA LEU A 70 6.45 9.97 -0.72
C LEU A 70 5.20 10.40 0.05
N ALA A 71 5.37 11.23 1.07
CA ALA A 71 4.29 11.78 1.90
C ALA A 71 3.44 12.83 1.18
N PHE A 72 4.02 13.50 0.18
CA PHE A 72 3.33 14.57 -0.53
C PHE A 72 3.66 14.62 -2.01
N HIS A 73 2.62 14.74 -2.84
CA HIS A 73 2.74 14.83 -4.31
C HIS A 73 2.20 16.15 -4.88
N GLY A 74 2.31 17.25 -4.13
CA GLY A 74 2.19 18.57 -4.75
C GLY A 74 3.31 18.80 -5.74
N SER A 75 3.03 19.65 -6.72
CA SER A 75 3.81 19.81 -7.95
C SER A 75 5.32 19.83 -7.69
N PRO A 76 6.13 19.05 -8.44
CA PRO A 76 7.51 19.46 -8.67
C PRO A 76 7.48 20.83 -9.36
N ASP A 77 8.52 21.64 -9.12
CA ASP A 77 8.77 22.88 -9.85
C ASP A 77 8.64 22.61 -11.36
N SER A 78 7.53 23.03 -11.95
CA SER A 78 7.46 23.23 -13.37
C SER A 78 7.83 24.70 -13.61
N THR A 79 9.09 24.92 -13.94
CA THR A 79 9.52 26.11 -14.68
C THR A 79 9.31 25.92 -16.20
N ARG A 80 8.31 25.12 -16.63
CA ARG A 80 7.95 25.00 -18.05
C ARG A 80 6.45 25.12 -18.26
N SER A 81 6.11 26.29 -18.80
CA SER A 81 4.99 26.62 -19.68
C SER A 81 3.66 25.90 -19.44
N ALA A 82 2.65 26.69 -19.08
CA ALA A 82 1.25 26.31 -19.17
C ALA A 82 0.90 25.90 -20.61
N ALA A 83 0.95 24.59 -20.89
CA ALA A 83 0.37 24.04 -22.10
C ALA A 83 -1.08 23.65 -21.82
N ARG A 84 -1.99 24.49 -22.35
CA ARG A 84 -3.40 24.27 -22.69
C ARG A 84 -4.15 23.21 -21.88
N THR A 85 -5.02 23.69 -20.99
CA THR A 85 -6.18 22.98 -20.47
C THR A 85 -7.02 22.44 -21.64
N LYS A 86 -6.98 21.12 -21.89
CA LYS A 86 -8.08 20.46 -22.58
C LYS A 86 -9.23 20.32 -21.59
N ARG A 87 -10.42 20.71 -22.05
CA ARG A 87 -11.69 20.55 -21.34
C ARG A 87 -11.86 19.10 -20.89
N ALA A 88 -12.51 18.95 -19.75
CA ALA A 88 -12.98 17.68 -19.24
C ALA A 88 -13.98 17.11 -20.24
N ASP A 89 -13.55 16.08 -20.96
CA ASP A 89 -14.46 15.19 -21.67
C ASP A 89 -14.72 13.97 -20.79
N ASP A 90 -15.95 13.49 -20.90
CA ASP A 90 -16.67 12.54 -20.09
C ASP A 90 -15.87 11.35 -19.54
N ILE A 91 -16.35 10.87 -18.39
CA ILE A 91 -16.10 9.51 -17.91
C ILE A 91 -16.55 8.57 -19.02
N THR A 92 -15.63 8.14 -19.87
CA THR A 92 -15.90 7.14 -20.90
C THR A 92 -16.40 5.89 -20.19
N SER A 93 -17.65 5.54 -20.45
CA SER A 93 -18.24 4.27 -20.07
C SER A 93 -17.33 3.14 -20.53
N VAL A 94 -16.65 2.48 -19.60
CA VAL A 94 -15.82 1.32 -19.88
C VAL A 94 -16.77 0.17 -20.20
N THR A 95 -16.69 -0.32 -21.43
CA THR A 95 -17.39 -1.53 -21.88
C THR A 95 -17.05 -2.68 -20.93
N PRO A 96 -18.03 -3.45 -20.42
CA PRO A 96 -17.73 -4.56 -19.54
C PRO A 96 -16.84 -5.56 -20.30
N VAL A 97 -15.64 -5.80 -19.79
CA VAL A 97 -14.91 -7.01 -20.14
C VAL A 97 -15.83 -8.17 -19.74
N PRO A 98 -16.12 -9.14 -20.64
CA PRO A 98 -16.97 -10.26 -20.27
C PRO A 98 -16.34 -10.93 -19.06
N ALA A 99 -17.12 -11.01 -17.97
CA ALA A 99 -16.73 -11.72 -16.78
C ALA A 99 -16.29 -13.12 -17.21
N SER A 100 -15.04 -13.46 -16.94
CA SER A 100 -14.57 -14.83 -17.03
C SER A 100 -15.55 -15.72 -16.24
N ASP A 101 -16.00 -16.78 -16.88
CA ASP A 101 -17.06 -17.67 -16.40
C ASP A 101 -16.85 -18.04 -14.92
N PRO A 102 -17.74 -17.60 -14.00
CA PRO A 102 -17.63 -17.91 -12.57
C PRO A 102 -17.72 -19.42 -12.26
N SER A 103 -18.03 -20.26 -13.25
CA SER A 103 -18.16 -21.71 -13.08
C SER A 103 -16.84 -22.49 -13.14
N THR A 104 -15.73 -21.88 -13.57
CA THR A 104 -14.42 -22.59 -13.69
C THR A 104 -13.63 -22.70 -12.38
N PHE A 105 -14.02 -21.99 -11.31
CA PHE A 105 -13.41 -22.07 -9.98
C PHE A 105 -14.47 -22.21 -8.89
N ARG A 106 -15.30 -23.26 -8.99
CA ARG A 106 -16.24 -23.62 -7.94
C ARG A 106 -15.51 -24.31 -6.78
N ILE A 107 -14.56 -23.60 -6.16
CA ILE A 107 -14.00 -23.97 -4.86
C ILE A 107 -15.13 -23.78 -3.84
N GLN A 108 -15.45 -24.84 -3.09
CA GLN A 108 -16.45 -24.81 -2.02
C GLN A 108 -16.16 -23.66 -1.07
N ARG A 109 -16.98 -22.59 -1.12
CA ARG A 109 -16.82 -21.38 -0.29
C ARG A 109 -17.04 -21.62 1.21
N SER A 110 -17.46 -22.82 1.62
CA SER A 110 -18.08 -23.06 2.92
C SER A 110 -17.13 -23.60 4.01
N SER A 111 -16.07 -24.33 3.67
CA SER A 111 -15.19 -24.95 4.68
C SER A 111 -14.15 -23.99 5.26
N PHE A 112 -13.49 -23.18 4.41
CA PHE A 112 -12.42 -22.27 4.85
C PHE A 112 -12.91 -21.11 5.74
N SER A 113 -14.20 -20.75 5.65
CA SER A 113 -14.78 -19.68 6.46
C SER A 113 -14.84 -20.01 7.96
N GLU A 114 -14.92 -21.29 8.34
CA GLU A 114 -14.97 -21.69 9.76
C GLU A 114 -13.58 -21.68 10.41
N GLU A 115 -12.54 -22.15 9.69
CA GLU A 115 -11.16 -22.14 10.19
C GLU A 115 -10.61 -20.73 10.42
N LEU A 116 -11.05 -19.76 9.59
CA LEU A 116 -10.68 -18.36 9.76
C LEU A 116 -11.50 -17.62 10.82
N ALA A 117 -12.56 -18.22 11.36
CA ALA A 117 -13.45 -17.55 12.32
C ALA A 117 -12.73 -17.08 13.60
N PRO A 118 -11.81 -17.85 14.24
CA PRO A 118 -11.06 -17.38 15.40
C PRO A 118 -10.15 -16.19 15.08
N LEU A 119 -9.51 -16.20 13.91
CA LEU A 119 -8.65 -15.10 13.47
C LEU A 119 -9.47 -13.85 13.13
N ARG A 120 -10.63 -14.01 12.50
CA ARG A 120 -11.59 -12.93 12.27
C ARG A 120 -12.04 -12.33 13.61
N ALA A 121 -12.42 -13.16 14.57
CA ALA A 121 -12.81 -12.71 15.91
C ALA A 121 -11.66 -11.95 16.59
N LYS A 122 -10.42 -12.44 16.49
CA LYS A 122 -9.23 -11.74 16.99
C LYS A 122 -9.04 -10.36 16.37
N VAL A 123 -9.19 -10.23 15.04
CA VAL A 123 -9.09 -8.93 14.35
C VAL A 123 -10.15 -7.96 14.87
N LEU A 124 -11.40 -8.40 14.94
CA LEU A 124 -12.50 -7.55 15.42
C LEU A 124 -12.33 -7.17 16.89
N ASP A 125 -11.89 -8.11 17.73
CA ASP A 125 -11.60 -7.88 19.15
C ASP A 125 -10.44 -6.90 19.37
N ALA A 126 -9.37 -7.00 18.55
CA ALA A 126 -8.27 -6.03 18.57
C ALA A 126 -8.74 -4.62 18.15
N LEU A 127 -9.62 -4.53 17.14
CA LEU A 127 -10.19 -3.27 16.69
C LEU A 127 -11.06 -2.63 17.77
N VAL A 128 -11.99 -3.39 18.36
CA VAL A 128 -12.91 -2.93 19.42
C VAL A 128 -12.15 -2.37 20.63
N HIS A 129 -11.06 -3.02 21.03
CA HIS A 129 -10.25 -2.60 22.17
C HIS A 129 -9.10 -1.65 21.81
N HIS A 130 -9.04 -1.19 20.55
CA HIS A 130 -7.97 -0.33 20.03
C HIS A 130 -6.56 -0.85 20.32
N ARG A 131 -6.38 -2.17 20.31
CA ARG A 131 -5.08 -2.79 20.59
C ARG A 131 -4.20 -2.70 19.36
N GLN A 132 -2.99 -2.18 19.56
CA GLN A 132 -1.97 -2.23 18.54
C GLN A 132 -1.47 -3.67 18.42
N GLU A 133 -2.00 -4.39 17.44
CA GLU A 133 -1.66 -5.78 17.18
C GLU A 133 -1.32 -5.99 15.71
N ARG A 134 -0.32 -6.83 15.48
CA ARG A 134 0.00 -7.39 14.16
C ARG A 134 -0.61 -8.79 14.09
N ILE A 135 -1.55 -8.98 13.17
CA ILE A 135 -2.30 -10.22 13.00
C ILE A 135 -2.06 -10.73 11.58
N PHE A 136 -1.73 -12.02 11.46
CA PHE A 136 -1.59 -12.66 10.17
C PHE A 136 -2.82 -13.52 9.83
N LEU A 137 -3.26 -13.47 8.57
CA LEU A 137 -4.36 -14.24 8.01
C LEU A 137 -3.84 -15.15 6.88
N PRO A 138 -3.82 -16.49 7.05
CA PRO A 138 -3.33 -17.47 6.07
C PRO A 138 -4.33 -17.76 4.94
N ALA A 139 -4.90 -16.72 4.32
CA ALA A 139 -6.02 -16.84 3.39
C ALA A 139 -5.76 -16.15 2.04
N ALA A 140 -6.42 -16.64 0.99
CA ALA A 140 -6.32 -16.07 -0.34
C ALA A 140 -7.22 -14.84 -0.43
N THR A 141 -6.87 -13.90 -1.30
CA THR A 141 -7.59 -12.61 -1.42
C THR A 141 -9.10 -12.76 -1.58
N TYR A 142 -9.57 -13.75 -2.34
CA TYR A 142 -11.00 -13.94 -2.61
C TYR A 142 -11.79 -14.43 -1.37
N GLU A 143 -11.10 -15.03 -0.40
CA GLU A 143 -11.67 -15.54 0.86
C GLU A 143 -11.82 -14.41 1.90
N LEU A 144 -11.14 -13.28 1.68
CA LEU A 144 -10.98 -12.21 2.66
C LEU A 144 -11.82 -10.96 2.38
N GLY A 145 -12.54 -10.91 1.24
CA GLY A 145 -13.32 -9.74 0.86
C GLY A 145 -14.32 -9.30 1.94
N ASP A 146 -15.09 -10.25 2.48
CA ASP A 146 -16.06 -9.97 3.54
C ASP A 146 -15.38 -9.64 4.86
N LEU A 147 -14.26 -10.27 5.19
CA LEU A 147 -13.48 -9.98 6.40
C LEU A 147 -12.94 -8.55 6.38
N TYR A 148 -12.31 -8.13 5.27
CA TYR A 148 -11.83 -6.76 5.09
C TYR A 148 -12.98 -5.77 5.24
N GLY A 149 -14.12 -6.09 4.64
CA GLY A 149 -15.36 -5.35 4.79
C GLY A 149 -15.75 -5.05 6.23
N HIS A 150 -15.92 -6.11 7.02
CA HIS A 150 -16.31 -6.00 8.43
C HIS A 150 -15.24 -5.30 9.29
N ALA A 151 -13.96 -5.56 9.03
CA ALA A 151 -12.87 -4.92 9.77
C ALA A 151 -12.82 -3.41 9.48
N VAL A 152 -13.01 -3.01 8.23
CA VAL A 152 -13.12 -1.60 7.84
C VAL A 152 -14.34 -0.97 8.48
N GLU A 153 -15.51 -1.60 8.42
CA GLU A 153 -16.73 -1.08 9.06
C GLU A 153 -16.57 -0.88 10.58
N ALA A 154 -16.06 -1.88 11.29
CA ALA A 154 -15.78 -1.78 12.73
C ALA A 154 -14.79 -0.65 13.06
N THR A 155 -13.80 -0.41 12.18
CA THR A 155 -12.86 0.72 12.33
C THR A 155 -13.56 2.06 12.16
N LEU A 156 -14.44 2.16 11.16
CA LEU A 156 -15.16 3.40 10.84
C LEU A 156 -16.23 3.74 11.89
N GLU A 157 -16.88 2.74 12.49
CA GLU A 157 -17.84 2.92 13.60
C GLU A 157 -17.20 3.58 14.83
N GLN A 158 -15.90 3.41 14.99
CA GLN A 158 -15.10 4.04 16.04
C GLN A 158 -14.61 5.45 15.67
N GLY A 159 -15.02 5.98 14.52
CA GLY A 159 -14.55 7.27 14.01
C GLY A 159 -13.08 7.27 13.55
N ARG A 160 -12.49 6.09 13.37
CA ARG A 160 -11.11 5.90 12.89
C ARG A 160 -11.09 5.66 11.39
N THR A 161 -9.91 5.77 10.78
CA THR A 161 -9.74 5.56 9.33
C THR A 161 -9.04 4.24 9.02
N ALA A 162 -9.21 3.75 7.78
CA ALA A 162 -8.65 2.48 7.34
C ALA A 162 -7.82 2.63 6.06
N LEU A 163 -6.73 1.87 5.98
CA LEU A 163 -5.87 1.75 4.81
C LEU A 163 -5.85 0.29 4.34
N VAL A 164 -6.15 0.05 3.06
CA VAL A 164 -6.06 -1.26 2.42
C VAL A 164 -5.01 -1.19 1.31
N LEU A 165 -3.94 -1.95 1.48
CA LEU A 165 -2.87 -2.10 0.50
C LEU A 165 -3.10 -3.37 -0.32
N LEU A 166 -3.08 -3.21 -1.63
CA LEU A 166 -3.15 -4.27 -2.63
C LEU A 166 -1.84 -4.26 -3.45
N PRO A 167 -1.35 -5.43 -3.91
CA PRO A 167 -0.04 -5.53 -4.55
C PRO A 167 0.09 -4.74 -5.86
N GLU A 168 -0.98 -4.68 -6.66
CA GLU A 168 -0.93 -4.15 -8.03
C GLU A 168 -2.08 -3.20 -8.35
N VAL A 169 -1.83 -2.27 -9.28
CA VAL A 169 -2.83 -1.29 -9.73
C VAL A 169 -4.05 -1.96 -10.35
N ALA A 170 -3.85 -3.00 -11.17
CA ALA A 170 -4.94 -3.75 -11.78
C ALA A 170 -5.91 -4.32 -10.74
N ARG A 171 -5.39 -4.76 -9.58
CA ARG A 171 -6.22 -5.28 -8.47
C ARG A 171 -6.97 -4.16 -7.74
N VAL A 172 -6.35 -2.99 -7.57
CA VAL A 172 -7.03 -1.79 -7.03
C VAL A 172 -8.20 -1.39 -7.93
N GLU A 173 -7.97 -1.34 -9.25
CA GLU A 173 -9.00 -0.98 -10.23
C GLU A 173 -10.11 -2.05 -10.30
N ALA A 174 -9.75 -3.34 -10.32
CA ALA A 174 -10.72 -4.44 -10.33
C ALA A 174 -11.62 -4.45 -9.07
N SER A 175 -11.08 -4.04 -7.93
CA SER A 175 -11.83 -3.98 -6.66
C SER A 175 -12.57 -2.66 -6.46
N GLN A 176 -12.27 -1.63 -7.25
CA GLN A 176 -12.84 -0.29 -7.10
C GLN A 176 -14.37 -0.29 -7.12
N GLY A 177 -15.00 -1.08 -8.01
CA GLY A 177 -16.46 -1.16 -8.10
C GLY A 177 -17.11 -1.65 -6.79
N VAL A 178 -16.49 -2.64 -6.14
CA VAL A 178 -16.94 -3.17 -4.84
C VAL A 178 -16.72 -2.15 -3.72
N PHE A 179 -15.56 -1.49 -3.71
CA PHE A 179 -15.26 -0.47 -2.71
C PHE A 179 -16.19 0.75 -2.83
N LEU A 180 -16.47 1.20 -4.06
CA LEU A 180 -17.37 2.32 -4.31
C LEU A 180 -18.83 1.98 -4.01
N SER A 181 -19.30 0.77 -4.34
CA SER A 181 -20.67 0.36 -4.03
C SER A 181 -20.91 0.26 -2.52
N ARG A 182 -19.89 -0.19 -1.76
CA ARG A 182 -20.00 -0.37 -0.30
C ARG A 182 -19.80 0.91 0.49
N TRP A 183 -18.83 1.76 0.13
CA TRP A 183 -18.44 2.92 0.94
C TRP A 183 -18.56 4.28 0.24
N GLY A 184 -18.95 4.30 -1.04
CA GLY A 184 -19.22 5.53 -1.78
C GLY A 184 -18.09 6.55 -1.70
N SER A 185 -18.44 7.80 -1.35
CA SER A 185 -17.49 8.91 -1.24
C SER A 185 -16.47 8.77 -0.11
N ARG A 186 -16.71 7.89 0.88
CA ARG A 186 -15.78 7.66 1.99
C ARG A 186 -14.53 6.89 1.57
N CYS A 187 -14.54 6.25 0.41
CA CYS A 187 -13.40 5.50 -0.14
C CYS A 187 -12.65 6.30 -1.20
N GLN A 188 -11.32 6.34 -1.09
CA GLN A 188 -10.43 6.98 -2.06
C GLN A 188 -9.39 5.98 -2.58
N VAL A 189 -9.38 5.78 -3.89
CA VAL A 189 -8.30 5.06 -4.58
C VAL A 189 -7.03 5.92 -4.61
N TYR A 190 -5.89 5.34 -4.27
CA TYR A 190 -4.62 6.05 -4.21
C TYR A 190 -3.42 5.18 -4.62
N HIS A 191 -2.82 5.45 -5.78
CA HIS A 191 -1.65 4.70 -6.25
C HIS A 191 -0.72 5.55 -7.11
N GLY A 192 0.48 5.01 -7.37
CA GLY A 192 1.52 5.68 -8.16
C GLY A 192 1.15 5.97 -9.62
N GLY A 193 0.21 5.21 -10.18
CA GLY A 193 -0.27 5.37 -11.57
C GLY A 193 -1.28 6.51 -11.77
N LEU A 194 -1.79 7.13 -10.70
CA LEU A 194 -2.72 8.24 -10.83
C LEU A 194 -2.04 9.47 -11.46
N PRO A 195 -2.71 10.18 -12.40
CA PRO A 195 -2.22 11.45 -12.92
C PRO A 195 -1.93 12.45 -11.79
N PRO A 196 -0.90 13.31 -11.90
CA PRO A 196 -0.50 14.20 -10.80
C PRO A 196 -1.62 15.06 -10.22
N GLY A 197 -2.52 15.56 -11.08
CA GLY A 197 -3.69 16.34 -10.66
C GLY A 197 -4.71 15.50 -9.88
N ALA A 198 -5.00 14.28 -10.34
CA ALA A 198 -5.93 13.36 -9.67
C ALA A 198 -5.35 12.90 -8.32
N ARG A 199 -4.06 12.54 -8.29
CA ARG A 199 -3.37 12.14 -7.06
C ARG A 199 -3.33 13.26 -6.02
N ARG A 200 -3.16 14.52 -6.45
CA ARG A 200 -3.24 15.69 -5.56
C ARG A 200 -4.66 15.88 -5.00
N LYS A 201 -5.69 15.81 -5.84
CA LYS A 201 -7.09 15.91 -5.41
C LYS A 201 -7.43 14.81 -4.39
N ALA A 202 -7.01 13.58 -4.66
CA ALA A 202 -7.16 12.44 -3.75
C ALA A 202 -6.45 12.70 -2.42
N TRP A 203 -5.19 13.15 -2.46
CA TRP A 203 -4.42 13.48 -1.26
C TRP A 203 -5.11 14.55 -0.39
N VAL A 204 -5.65 15.61 -1.02
CA VAL A 204 -6.38 16.67 -0.31
C VAL A 204 -7.67 16.13 0.33
N ARG A 205 -8.47 15.34 -0.41
CA ARG A 205 -9.68 14.68 0.14
C ARG A 205 -9.36 13.83 1.37
N ILE A 206 -8.30 13.03 1.30
CA ILE A 206 -7.87 12.17 2.40
C ILE A 206 -7.48 13.03 3.61
N GLN A 207 -6.67 14.06 3.39
CA GLN A 207 -6.22 14.95 4.46
C GLN A 207 -7.37 15.72 5.13
N GLN A 208 -8.36 16.14 4.34
CA GLN A 208 -9.53 16.89 4.84
C GLN A 208 -10.55 15.98 5.55
N GLY A 209 -10.39 14.66 5.48
CA GLY A 209 -11.32 13.69 6.08
C GLY A 209 -12.51 13.33 5.19
N ASP A 210 -12.60 13.87 3.97
CA ASP A 210 -13.65 13.52 2.99
C ASP A 210 -13.61 12.03 2.61
N ALA A 211 -12.43 11.42 2.72
CA ALA A 211 -12.23 9.98 2.55
C ALA A 211 -11.67 9.39 3.85
N SER A 212 -12.43 8.49 4.47
CA SER A 212 -12.05 7.76 5.68
C SER A 212 -11.38 6.42 5.38
N ILE A 213 -11.42 5.97 4.12
CA ILE A 213 -10.85 4.71 3.65
C ILE A 213 -9.95 5.01 2.46
N VAL A 214 -8.74 4.49 2.48
CA VAL A 214 -7.84 4.53 1.32
C VAL A 214 -7.56 3.12 0.86
N VAL A 215 -7.79 2.88 -0.43
CA VAL A 215 -7.41 1.64 -1.10
C VAL A 215 -6.33 1.96 -2.11
N GLY A 216 -5.23 1.24 -2.10
CA GLY A 216 -4.12 1.61 -2.95
C GLY A 216 -3.02 0.57 -3.04
N THR A 217 -1.99 0.91 -3.80
CA THR A 217 -0.78 0.08 -3.88
C THR A 217 0.27 0.53 -2.86
N ARG A 218 1.49 0.00 -2.95
CA ARG A 218 2.66 0.33 -2.13
C ARG A 218 2.74 1.79 -1.64
N SER A 219 2.57 2.77 -2.53
CA SER A 219 2.71 4.19 -2.20
C SER A 219 1.61 4.76 -1.28
N ALA A 220 0.47 4.08 -1.17
CA ALA A 220 -0.64 4.49 -0.33
C ALA A 220 -0.34 4.36 1.16
N VAL A 221 0.72 3.64 1.53
CA VAL A 221 1.24 3.62 2.90
C VAL A 221 1.63 5.02 3.41
N PHE A 222 1.76 6.01 2.53
CA PHE A 222 2.00 7.42 2.87
C PHE A 222 0.78 8.34 2.69
N ALA A 223 -0.42 7.80 2.46
CA ALA A 223 -1.64 8.59 2.36
C ALA A 223 -1.94 9.30 3.70
N PRO A 224 -2.37 10.57 3.72
CA PRO A 224 -2.46 11.40 4.92
C PRO A 224 -3.74 11.14 5.74
N LEU A 225 -4.01 9.88 6.08
CA LEU A 225 -5.17 9.48 6.90
C LEU A 225 -4.99 9.92 8.36
N ALA A 226 -5.94 10.71 8.87
CA ALA A 226 -6.05 11.05 10.29
C ALA A 226 -6.67 9.89 11.09
N HIS A 227 -6.31 9.75 12.37
CA HIS A 227 -6.87 8.73 13.28
C HIS A 227 -6.86 7.30 12.71
N LEU A 228 -5.74 6.91 12.08
CA LEU A 228 -5.59 5.58 11.46
C LEU A 228 -5.84 4.48 12.50
N GLY A 229 -6.77 3.57 12.20
CA GLY A 229 -7.17 2.47 13.08
C GLY A 229 -6.91 1.08 12.52
N LEU A 230 -6.87 0.95 11.20
CA LEU A 230 -6.63 -0.32 10.53
C LEU A 230 -5.70 -0.12 9.33
N ILE A 231 -4.73 -1.01 9.20
CA ILE A 231 -3.97 -1.22 7.97
C ILE A 231 -4.12 -2.68 7.57
N VAL A 232 -4.56 -2.93 6.34
CA VAL A 232 -4.59 -4.26 5.72
C VAL A 232 -3.53 -4.29 4.64
N VAL A 233 -2.73 -5.36 4.60
CA VAL A 233 -1.79 -5.65 3.53
C VAL A 233 -2.17 -7.00 2.91
N ASP A 234 -2.82 -6.95 1.75
CA ASP A 234 -3.22 -8.15 1.00
C ASP A 234 -2.04 -8.71 0.21
N GLN A 235 -1.97 -10.04 0.11
CA GLN A 235 -0.84 -10.76 -0.50
C GLN A 235 0.50 -10.24 0.00
N GLU A 236 0.70 -10.22 1.32
CA GLU A 236 1.89 -9.60 1.91
C GLU A 236 3.22 -10.15 1.37
N ASP A 237 3.24 -11.38 0.86
CA ASP A 237 4.40 -11.98 0.21
C ASP A 237 4.78 -11.35 -1.14
N HIS A 238 3.88 -10.58 -1.75
CA HIS A 238 4.04 -10.08 -3.10
C HIS A 238 5.22 -9.10 -3.22
N PRO A 239 6.14 -9.29 -4.19
CA PRO A 239 7.37 -8.50 -4.30
C PRO A 239 7.12 -7.02 -4.62
N ALA A 240 5.96 -6.67 -5.20
CA ALA A 240 5.61 -5.27 -5.52
C ALA A 240 5.62 -4.33 -4.30
N TYR A 241 5.51 -4.85 -3.07
CA TYR A 241 5.63 -4.06 -1.85
C TYR A 241 7.06 -3.54 -1.60
N LYS A 242 8.08 -4.11 -2.25
CA LYS A 242 9.44 -3.58 -2.24
C LYS A 242 9.61 -2.50 -3.31
N ALA A 243 10.04 -1.30 -2.92
CA ALA A 243 10.37 -0.24 -3.85
C ALA A 243 11.76 -0.45 -4.48
N GLU A 244 11.82 -0.38 -5.81
CA GLU A 244 13.06 -0.49 -6.59
C GLU A 244 13.83 0.84 -6.69
N ASN A 245 13.09 1.96 -6.71
CA ASN A 245 13.62 3.32 -6.77
C ASN A 245 13.91 3.87 -5.38
N ILE A 246 14.84 4.82 -5.27
CA ILE A 246 15.14 5.48 -4.00
C ILE A 246 13.96 6.38 -3.59
N PRO A 247 13.54 6.36 -2.32
CA PRO A 247 13.93 5.43 -1.25
C PRO A 247 13.46 3.98 -1.52
N ARG A 248 14.36 2.99 -1.39
CA ARG A 248 14.06 1.57 -1.61
C ARG A 248 13.38 0.93 -0.40
N TYR A 249 12.29 1.54 0.05
CA TYR A 249 11.54 1.08 1.22
C TYR A 249 10.76 -0.22 0.95
N ASP A 250 10.43 -0.93 2.01
CA ASP A 250 9.45 -2.02 1.98
C ASP A 250 8.14 -1.50 2.59
N ALA A 251 7.05 -1.47 1.82
CA ALA A 251 5.77 -0.96 2.33
C ALA A 251 5.21 -1.77 3.49
N ARG A 252 5.58 -3.05 3.65
CA ARG A 252 5.14 -3.88 4.77
C ARG A 252 5.78 -3.40 6.06
N ALA A 253 7.09 -3.15 6.03
CA ALA A 253 7.81 -2.58 7.17
C ALA A 253 7.34 -1.16 7.48
N VAL A 254 7.05 -0.34 6.46
CA VAL A 254 6.47 1.00 6.66
C VAL A 254 5.06 0.91 7.23
N ALA A 255 4.25 -0.06 6.81
CA ALA A 255 2.90 -0.28 7.35
C ALA A 255 2.95 -0.71 8.82
N ASP A 256 3.85 -1.62 9.19
CA ASP A 256 4.09 -2.05 10.58
C ASP A 256 4.49 -0.87 11.47
N GLU A 257 5.50 -0.12 11.04
CA GLU A 257 5.93 1.08 11.75
C GLU A 257 4.82 2.13 11.87
N ARG A 258 4.05 2.32 10.81
CA ARG A 258 2.93 3.26 10.80
C ARG A 258 1.81 2.80 11.72
N ALA A 259 1.48 1.52 11.74
CA ALA A 259 0.47 0.96 12.63
C ALA A 259 0.88 1.12 14.09
N ARG A 260 2.15 0.83 14.40
CA ARG A 260 2.73 1.02 15.74
C ARG A 260 2.63 2.47 16.22
N ARG A 261 2.98 3.43 15.36
CA ARG A 261 2.88 4.88 15.67
C ARG A 261 1.45 5.36 15.86
N ALA A 262 0.52 4.80 15.08
CA ALA A 262 -0.89 5.19 15.11
C ALA A 262 -1.73 4.43 16.15
N GLY A 263 -1.17 3.42 16.83
CA GLY A 263 -1.95 2.49 17.65
C GLY A 263 -3.04 1.77 16.83
N ALA A 264 -2.72 1.44 15.59
CA ALA A 264 -3.63 0.79 14.65
C ALA A 264 -3.41 -0.73 14.64
N VAL A 265 -4.45 -1.48 14.29
CA VAL A 265 -4.32 -2.90 13.97
C VAL A 265 -3.69 -3.05 12.60
N LEU A 266 -2.67 -3.90 12.49
CA LEU A 266 -2.09 -4.31 11.22
C LEU A 266 -2.53 -5.75 10.91
N VAL A 267 -3.22 -5.91 9.79
CA VAL A 267 -3.58 -7.21 9.23
C VAL A 267 -2.67 -7.49 8.04
N LEU A 268 -1.88 -8.55 8.14
CA LEU A 268 -1.11 -9.10 7.02
C LEU A 268 -1.85 -10.32 6.52
N ALA A 269 -2.17 -10.36 5.23
CA ALA A 269 -2.93 -11.46 4.65
C ALA A 269 -2.16 -12.07 3.50
N SER A 270 -1.99 -13.39 3.52
CA SER A 270 -1.50 -14.12 2.35
C SER A 270 -1.84 -15.60 2.43
N ALA A 271 -2.04 -16.15 1.24
CA ALA A 271 -2.08 -17.58 0.98
C ALA A 271 -0.71 -18.26 1.13
N HIS A 272 0.37 -17.51 0.94
CA HIS A 272 1.74 -17.99 0.87
C HIS A 272 2.61 -17.04 1.72
N PRO A 273 2.59 -17.17 3.06
CA PRO A 273 3.28 -16.21 3.94
C PRO A 273 4.76 -16.04 3.57
N SER A 274 5.24 -14.81 3.65
CA SER A 274 6.66 -14.52 3.52
C SER A 274 7.46 -15.18 4.65
N LEU A 275 8.75 -15.45 4.42
CA LEU A 275 9.61 -16.03 5.46
C LEU A 275 9.70 -15.14 6.71
N ASP A 276 9.65 -13.82 6.53
CA ASP A 276 9.60 -12.86 7.65
C ASP A 276 8.32 -13.04 8.49
N THR A 277 7.19 -13.27 7.83
CA THR A 277 5.93 -13.59 8.50
C THR A 277 6.02 -14.94 9.21
N VAL A 278 6.45 -16.01 8.52
CA VAL A 278 6.60 -17.35 9.13
C VAL A 278 7.51 -17.29 10.35
N HIS A 279 8.60 -16.54 10.28
CA HIS A 279 9.49 -16.33 11.42
C HIS A 279 8.79 -15.61 12.59
N ALA A 280 7.95 -14.62 12.30
CA ALA A 280 7.26 -13.84 13.32
C ALA A 280 6.07 -14.58 13.98
N VAL A 281 5.36 -15.42 13.23
CA VAL A 281 4.14 -16.10 13.71
C VAL A 281 4.35 -17.57 14.07
N GLY A 282 5.48 -18.15 13.69
CA GLY A 282 5.77 -19.56 13.84
C GLY A 282 5.27 -20.40 12.64
N SER A 283 5.79 -21.62 12.53
CA SER A 283 5.46 -22.55 11.44
C SER A 283 4.05 -23.13 11.50
N GLU A 284 3.34 -22.97 12.63
CA GLU A 284 1.97 -23.47 12.82
C GLU A 284 0.96 -22.83 11.84
N VAL A 285 1.23 -21.60 11.40
CA VAL A 285 0.42 -20.89 10.42
C VAL A 285 0.47 -21.53 9.02
N LEU A 286 1.53 -22.27 8.70
CA LEU A 286 1.65 -23.03 7.45
C LEU A 286 0.74 -24.27 7.44
N ALA A 287 0.38 -24.81 8.62
CA ALA A 287 -0.46 -25.99 8.73
C ALA A 287 -1.92 -25.71 8.35
N LEU A 288 -2.38 -24.46 8.46
CA LEU A 288 -3.74 -24.00 8.10
C LEU A 288 -4.02 -24.00 6.59
N ARG A 289 -3.03 -24.36 5.76
CA ARG A 289 -3.09 -24.31 4.29
C ARG A 289 -3.07 -25.67 3.62
N ALA A 290 -2.84 -26.75 4.36
CA ALA A 290 -2.78 -28.09 3.81
C ALA A 290 -4.19 -28.64 3.53
N THR A 291 -4.94 -28.05 2.60
CA THR A 291 -6.13 -28.70 2.05
C THR A 291 -5.70 -29.67 0.95
N SER A 292 -5.95 -30.96 1.17
CA SER A 292 -5.71 -32.05 0.21
C SER A 292 -6.66 -32.04 -0.99
N ASP A 293 -7.75 -31.28 -0.92
CA ASP A 293 -8.90 -31.50 -1.80
C ASP A 293 -8.87 -30.55 -3.00
N GLY A 294 -8.73 -31.12 -4.20
CA GLY A 294 -8.83 -30.39 -5.47
C GLY A 294 -7.52 -29.86 -6.05
N VAL A 295 -6.37 -30.19 -5.46
CA VAL A 295 -5.06 -29.89 -6.08
C VAL A 295 -4.89 -30.81 -7.30
N PRO A 296 -4.51 -30.28 -8.48
CA PRO A 296 -4.24 -31.13 -9.64
C PRO A 296 -3.15 -32.15 -9.28
N PRO A 297 -3.22 -33.39 -9.79
CA PRO A 297 -2.21 -34.40 -9.48
C PRO A 297 -0.83 -33.91 -9.95
N VAL A 298 0.08 -33.71 -9.00
CA VAL A 298 1.46 -33.30 -9.28
C VAL A 298 2.34 -34.54 -9.35
N THR A 299 3.06 -34.71 -10.47
CA THR A 299 4.08 -35.75 -10.61
C THR A 299 5.46 -35.10 -10.65
N VAL A 300 6.35 -35.53 -9.76
CA VAL A 300 7.76 -35.14 -9.81
C VAL A 300 8.48 -36.00 -10.85
N VAL A 301 9.08 -35.37 -11.85
CA VAL A 301 9.86 -36.04 -12.89
C VAL A 301 11.34 -35.83 -12.61
N ASP A 302 12.07 -36.92 -12.42
CA ASP A 302 13.52 -36.90 -12.29
C ASP A 302 14.18 -36.74 -13.67
N LEU A 303 15.08 -35.76 -13.79
CA LEU A 303 15.77 -35.44 -15.05
C LEU A 303 17.18 -36.00 -15.13
N ARG A 304 17.67 -36.76 -14.13
CA ARG A 304 19.03 -37.31 -14.12
C ARG A 304 19.35 -38.16 -15.36
N ASP A 305 18.35 -38.90 -15.86
CA ASP A 305 18.47 -39.77 -17.03
C ASP A 305 17.88 -39.15 -18.32
N ALA A 306 17.46 -37.88 -18.26
CA ALA A 306 16.85 -37.20 -19.41
C ALA A 306 17.92 -36.70 -20.40
N PRO A 307 17.63 -36.72 -21.71
CA PRO A 307 18.57 -36.21 -22.72
C PRO A 307 18.85 -34.72 -22.51
N PHE A 308 20.15 -34.37 -22.44
CA PHE A 308 20.63 -33.01 -22.27
C PHE A 308 20.23 -32.13 -23.47
N GLY A 309 19.83 -30.88 -23.21
CA GLY A 309 19.51 -29.89 -24.26
C GLY A 309 18.03 -29.81 -24.64
N THR A 310 17.13 -30.51 -23.94
CA THR A 310 15.67 -30.37 -24.11
C THR A 310 15.09 -29.41 -23.06
N ILE A 311 14.16 -28.54 -23.47
CA ILE A 311 13.47 -27.60 -22.56
C ILE A 311 12.41 -28.34 -21.73
N LEU A 312 11.79 -29.39 -22.30
CA LEU A 312 10.75 -30.19 -21.67
C LEU A 312 11.24 -31.63 -21.46
N SER A 313 10.90 -32.22 -20.32
CA SER A 313 11.10 -33.66 -20.13
C SER A 313 10.27 -34.45 -21.15
N PRO A 314 10.72 -35.63 -21.62
CA PRO A 314 9.94 -36.46 -22.55
C PRO A 314 8.52 -36.73 -22.04
N ARG A 315 8.38 -37.06 -20.74
CA ARG A 315 7.09 -37.31 -20.09
C ARG A 315 6.17 -36.09 -20.09
N LEU A 316 6.72 -34.89 -19.90
CA LEU A 316 5.94 -33.65 -19.97
C LEU A 316 5.53 -33.34 -21.41
N ALA A 317 6.44 -33.54 -22.37
CA ALA A 317 6.14 -33.34 -23.78
C ALA A 317 5.00 -34.27 -24.25
N GLU A 318 5.08 -35.56 -23.92
CA GLU A 318 4.02 -36.55 -24.20
C GLU A 318 2.68 -36.15 -23.56
N SER A 319 2.70 -35.70 -22.31
CA SER A 319 1.49 -35.32 -21.58
C SER A 319 0.82 -34.04 -22.13
N ILE A 320 1.59 -33.12 -22.74
CA ILE A 320 1.05 -31.92 -23.38
C ILE A 320 0.42 -32.24 -24.74
N THR A 321 0.93 -33.26 -25.44
CA THR A 321 0.45 -33.66 -26.78
C THR A 321 -0.72 -34.64 -26.77
N ALA A 322 -1.03 -35.25 -25.62
CA ALA A 322 -2.13 -36.18 -25.43
C ALA A 322 -3.46 -35.46 -25.18
#